data_AF-A0A5C8T2E4-F1
#
_entry.id   AF-A0A5C8T2E4-F1
#
_cell.length_a   1.000
_cell.length_b   1.000
_cell.length_c   1.000
_cell.angle_alpha   90.00
_cell.angle_beta   90.00
_cell.angle_gamma   90.00
#
_symmetry.space_group_name_H-M   'P 1'
#
loop_
_entity.id
_entity.type
_entity.pdbx_description
1 polymer ?
#
loop_
_entity_poly.entity_id
_entity_poly.type
_entity_poly.pdbx_seq_one_letter_code
_entity_poly.pdbx_strand_id
1 'polypeptide(L)'
;WVMRVWHPGASSLALRRRHGIEGTPTFHGNTVEHVVETRTPFRYRLDGDGPLPFPVLGELRDEGLTDYLIVPLRAARGRMGAASWATARPGGFTPIEIDTLLALVEPFSLLFEIKALDDMLGAVLSAYVGRDPARQILAGTVRRGDVRLMRAAMMLTDLRGFGELSDRQSPDRVVAALNRMFDAIVPAIEAEGGEVLKYIGDGLLAVFDADRDEAAARRAALRAAEAALAALATLRDGDTAAFEVGVALHVGEIAYGNIGGGDRVDFTAIGRDLNVLARVERLCKTYDTPLIATDTFIDGLAHALEPLGIVALRGFAER
;
A
#
# COMPACT_ATOMS: atom_id res chain seq x y z
N TRP A 1 -7.35 2.80 9.75
CA TRP A 1 -8.25 3.83 10.29
C TRP A 1 -7.59 5.20 10.18
N VAL A 2 -8.38 6.25 9.89
CA VAL A 2 -7.88 7.64 9.79
C VAL A 2 -8.54 8.48 10.89
N MET A 3 -7.75 8.95 11.84
CA MET A 3 -8.19 9.92 12.84
C MET A 3 -7.79 11.32 12.35
N ARG A 4 -8.69 12.29 12.53
CA ARG A 4 -8.39 13.70 12.24
C ARG A 4 -8.55 14.50 13.53
N VAL A 5 -7.49 15.21 13.89
CA VAL A 5 -7.44 16.04 15.11
C VAL A 5 -7.23 17.49 14.70
N TRP A 6 -7.88 18.40 15.39
CA TRP A 6 -7.72 19.83 15.18
C TRP A 6 -7.62 20.53 16.54
N HIS A 7 -6.70 21.48 16.64
CA HIS A 7 -6.53 22.35 17.80
C HIS A 7 -6.66 23.82 17.37
N PRO A 8 -7.13 24.72 18.24
CA PRO A 8 -7.16 26.15 17.97
C PRO A 8 -5.79 26.68 17.53
N GLY A 9 -5.74 27.44 16.43
CA GLY A 9 -4.49 27.98 15.89
C GLY A 9 -3.60 26.99 15.13
N ALA A 10 -3.99 25.71 15.04
CA ALA A 10 -3.27 24.69 14.28
C ALA A 10 -4.03 24.26 13.01
N SER A 11 -3.28 23.74 12.03
CA SER A 11 -3.86 23.01 10.91
C SER A 11 -4.35 21.64 11.37
N SER A 12 -5.42 21.12 10.76
CA SER A 12 -5.90 19.76 11.05
C SER A 12 -4.82 18.71 10.77
N LEU A 13 -4.57 17.81 11.71
CA LEU A 13 -3.63 16.70 11.60
C LEU A 13 -4.39 15.42 11.22
N ALA A 14 -3.97 14.76 10.14
CA ALA A 14 -4.50 13.44 9.77
C ALA A 14 -3.53 12.34 10.22
N LEU A 15 -3.97 11.51 11.15
CA LEU A 15 -3.23 10.35 11.63
C LEU A 15 -3.74 9.10 10.92
N ARG A 16 -2.94 8.56 9.99
CA ARG A 16 -3.19 7.27 9.36
C ARG A 16 -2.59 6.15 10.22
N ARG A 17 -3.42 5.21 10.65
CA ARG A 17 -3.00 3.99 11.37
C ARG A 17 -3.25 2.76 10.49
N ARG A 18 -2.26 1.85 10.40
CA ARG A 18 -2.31 0.63 9.57
C ARG A 18 -3.51 -0.27 9.96
N HIS A 19 -3.99 -1.06 9.00
CA HIS A 19 -5.07 -2.05 9.18
C HIS A 19 -4.62 -3.17 10.15
N GLY A 20 -5.53 -3.74 10.96
CA GLY A 20 -5.23 -4.89 11.85
C GLY A 20 -4.95 -4.58 13.33
N ILE A 21 -5.21 -3.35 13.80
CA ILE A 21 -4.91 -2.89 15.18
C ILE A 21 -6.08 -3.14 16.15
N GLU A 22 -7.19 -3.69 15.68
CA GLU A 22 -8.39 -4.04 16.46
C GLU A 22 -8.09 -4.97 17.65
N GLY A 23 -6.91 -5.61 17.69
CA GLY A 23 -6.42 -6.41 18.82
C GLY A 23 -5.23 -5.83 19.60
N THR A 24 -4.93 -4.52 19.50
CA THR A 24 -3.87 -3.89 20.32
C THR A 24 -4.43 -3.26 21.61
N PRO A 25 -3.63 -3.17 22.69
CA PRO A 25 -4.04 -2.52 23.95
C PRO A 25 -4.46 -1.04 23.79
N THR A 26 -4.04 -0.40 22.71
CA THR A 26 -4.43 0.97 22.33
C THR A 26 -5.86 1.09 21.79
N PHE A 27 -6.47 -0.02 21.35
CA PHE A 27 -7.83 -0.05 20.79
C PHE A 27 -8.87 -0.45 21.83
N HIS A 28 -8.52 -1.37 22.73
CA HIS A 28 -9.38 -1.81 23.80
C HIS A 28 -9.36 -0.85 25.00
N GLY A 29 -10.52 -0.50 25.53
CA GLY A 29 -10.65 0.35 26.71
C GLY A 29 -10.43 1.84 26.42
N ASN A 30 -10.83 2.33 25.24
CA ASN A 30 -10.82 3.76 24.91
C ASN A 30 -12.24 4.31 24.67
N THR A 31 -12.37 5.64 24.64
CA THR A 31 -13.67 6.31 24.51
C THR A 31 -14.33 6.09 23.13
N VAL A 32 -13.54 5.86 22.07
CA VAL A 32 -14.06 5.61 20.71
C VAL A 32 -14.72 4.24 20.63
N GLU A 33 -14.05 3.20 21.11
CA GLU A 33 -14.61 1.84 21.21
C GLU A 33 -15.92 1.86 22.02
N HIS A 34 -15.90 2.49 23.20
CA HIS A 34 -17.08 2.61 24.06
C HIS A 34 -18.30 3.20 23.33
N VAL A 35 -18.15 4.33 22.62
CA VAL A 35 -19.31 4.93 21.91
C VAL A 35 -19.70 4.15 20.66
N VAL A 36 -18.77 3.47 20.01
CA VAL A 36 -19.05 2.63 18.83
C VAL A 36 -19.87 1.40 19.24
N GLU A 37 -19.53 0.77 20.36
CA GLU A 37 -20.23 -0.41 20.89
C GLU A 37 -21.58 -0.07 21.52
N THR A 38 -21.61 0.90 22.42
CA THR A 38 -22.85 1.31 23.12
C THR A 38 -23.79 2.08 22.20
N ARG A 39 -23.23 2.73 21.17
CA ARG A 39 -23.93 3.60 20.23
C ARG A 39 -24.65 4.77 20.91
N THR A 40 -24.13 5.20 22.05
CA THR A 40 -24.63 6.33 22.84
C THR A 40 -23.54 7.38 23.02
N PRO A 41 -23.89 8.69 23.06
CA PRO A 41 -22.94 9.72 23.45
C PRO A 41 -22.35 9.47 24.84
N PHE A 42 -21.07 9.81 25.00
CA PHE A 42 -20.37 9.79 26.27
C PHE A 42 -19.79 11.18 26.55
N ARG A 43 -20.02 11.69 27.76
CA ARG A 43 -19.49 12.97 28.23
C ARG A 43 -18.83 12.78 29.60
N TYR A 44 -17.70 13.43 29.81
CA TYR A 44 -16.98 13.37 31.08
C TYR A 44 -16.40 14.73 31.47
N ARG A 45 -16.57 15.10 32.75
CA ARG A 45 -16.01 16.31 33.36
C ARG A 45 -14.58 16.07 33.83
N LEU A 46 -13.62 16.74 33.22
CA LEU A 46 -12.19 16.56 33.49
C LEU A 46 -11.70 17.40 34.68
N ASP A 47 -12.47 18.41 35.07
CA ASP A 47 -12.19 19.33 36.18
C ASP A 47 -12.69 18.86 37.55
N GLY A 48 -13.17 17.61 37.65
CA GLY A 48 -13.60 16.99 38.91
C GLY A 48 -12.57 16.01 39.48
N ASP A 49 -12.73 15.67 40.77
CA ASP A 49 -11.86 14.73 41.50
C ASP A 49 -12.20 13.24 41.25
N GLY A 50 -13.05 12.96 40.26
CA GLY A 50 -13.54 11.61 39.97
C GLY A 50 -12.50 10.70 39.31
N PRO A 51 -12.69 9.36 39.38
CA PRO A 51 -11.82 8.43 38.69
C PRO A 51 -12.01 8.54 37.18
N LEU A 52 -10.91 8.62 36.43
CA LEU A 52 -10.92 8.67 34.97
C LEU A 52 -11.10 7.27 34.38
N PRO A 53 -12.24 6.97 33.71
CA PRO A 53 -12.52 5.61 33.22
C PRO A 53 -11.68 5.21 31.99
N PHE A 54 -11.04 6.17 31.31
CA PHE A 54 -10.27 5.93 30.09
C PHE A 54 -8.96 6.73 30.11
N PRO A 55 -7.82 6.16 29.66
CA PRO A 55 -6.51 6.83 29.68
C PRO A 55 -6.48 8.18 28.96
N VAL A 56 -7.16 8.30 27.81
CA VAL A 56 -7.23 9.54 27.02
C VAL A 56 -7.80 10.72 27.82
N LEU A 57 -8.65 10.49 28.82
CA LEU A 57 -9.17 11.56 29.66
C LEU A 57 -8.08 12.15 30.58
N GLY A 58 -7.07 11.35 30.94
CA GLY A 58 -5.91 11.81 31.71
C GLY A 58 -5.05 12.75 30.89
N GLU A 59 -4.73 12.34 29.65
CA GLU A 59 -3.98 13.16 28.70
C GLU A 59 -4.68 14.51 28.45
N LEU A 60 -6.00 14.49 28.17
CA LEU A 60 -6.75 15.72 27.94
C LEU A 60 -6.80 16.63 29.19
N ARG A 61 -6.88 16.06 30.40
CA ARG A 61 -6.84 16.83 31.64
C ARG A 61 -5.46 17.46 31.88
N ASP A 62 -4.39 16.72 31.60
CA ASP A 62 -3.02 17.21 31.72
C ASP A 62 -2.71 18.31 30.68
N GLU A 63 -3.41 18.30 29.54
CA GLU A 63 -3.45 19.40 28.55
C GLU A 63 -4.27 20.63 29.01
N GLY A 64 -4.90 20.58 30.20
CA GLY A 64 -5.69 21.68 30.76
C GLY A 64 -7.13 21.75 30.26
N LEU A 65 -7.65 20.67 29.67
CA LEU A 65 -9.06 20.58 29.28
C LEU A 65 -9.94 20.22 30.49
N THR A 66 -11.17 20.70 30.46
CA THR A 66 -12.13 20.68 31.59
C THR A 66 -13.37 19.83 31.31
N ASP A 67 -13.66 19.54 30.04
CA ASP A 67 -14.85 18.78 29.64
C ASP A 67 -14.60 18.11 28.28
N TYR A 68 -15.14 16.92 28.11
CA TYR A 68 -14.98 16.08 26.93
C TYR A 68 -16.32 15.47 26.54
N LEU A 69 -16.70 15.61 25.28
CA LEU A 69 -17.88 15.00 24.67
C LEU A 69 -17.44 14.16 23.48
N ILE A 70 -17.91 12.93 23.40
CA ILE A 70 -17.74 12.06 22.24
C ILE A 70 -19.09 11.46 21.86
N VAL A 71 -19.35 11.41 20.56
CA VAL A 71 -20.64 10.98 19.98
C VAL A 71 -20.40 9.94 18.89
N PRO A 72 -21.29 8.94 18.76
CA PRO A 72 -21.23 8.00 17.66
C PRO A 72 -21.67 8.65 16.35
N LEU A 73 -20.92 8.40 15.28
CA LEU A 73 -21.31 8.73 13.91
C LEU A 73 -21.82 7.46 13.23
N ARG A 74 -23.05 7.49 12.72
CA ARG A 74 -23.72 6.32 12.14
C ARG A 74 -23.84 6.51 10.63
N ALA A 75 -23.11 5.72 9.85
CA ALA A 75 -23.24 5.70 8.40
C ALA A 75 -24.41 4.79 7.97
N ALA A 76 -24.99 5.05 6.79
CA ALA A 76 -26.17 4.35 6.29
C ALA A 76 -25.95 2.82 6.13
N ARG A 77 -24.71 2.39 5.84
CA ARG A 77 -24.34 0.97 5.69
C ARG A 77 -23.92 0.28 7.00
N GLY A 78 -24.30 0.82 8.16
CA GLY A 78 -24.01 0.22 9.47
C GLY A 78 -22.57 0.40 9.96
N ARG A 79 -21.74 1.17 9.25
CA ARG A 79 -20.42 1.57 9.77
C ARG A 79 -20.58 2.58 10.89
N MET A 80 -19.73 2.41 11.90
CA MET A 80 -19.67 3.28 13.06
C MET A 80 -18.36 4.07 13.03
N GLY A 81 -18.47 5.35 13.35
CA GLY A 81 -17.34 6.20 13.70
C GLY A 81 -17.64 6.96 14.98
N ALA A 82 -16.77 7.89 15.33
CA ALA A 82 -17.01 8.81 16.44
C ALA A 82 -16.50 10.20 16.10
N ALA A 83 -17.13 11.22 16.68
CA ALA A 83 -16.62 12.59 16.73
C ALA A 83 -16.49 12.99 18.19
N SER A 84 -15.45 13.75 18.53
CA SER A 84 -15.26 14.25 19.88
C SER A 84 -14.85 15.72 19.90
N TRP A 85 -15.21 16.38 21.00
CA TRP A 85 -14.91 17.76 21.30
C TRP A 85 -14.47 17.88 22.75
N ALA A 86 -13.52 18.76 23.01
CA ALA A 86 -13.07 19.10 24.35
C ALA A 86 -12.95 20.62 24.50
N THR A 87 -13.00 21.10 25.74
CA THR A 87 -12.86 22.54 26.02
C THR A 87 -12.03 22.80 27.27
N ALA A 88 -11.23 23.86 27.24
CA ALA A 88 -10.48 24.38 28.39
C ALA A 88 -11.28 25.39 29.24
N ARG A 89 -12.51 25.73 28.85
CA ARG A 89 -13.31 26.73 29.56
C ARG A 89 -13.63 26.24 30.98
N PRO A 90 -13.31 27.01 32.04
CA PRO A 90 -13.74 26.65 33.40
C PRO A 90 -15.24 26.39 33.46
N GLY A 91 -15.64 25.27 34.08
CA GLY A 91 -17.05 24.87 34.07
C GLY A 91 -17.50 24.18 32.78
N GLY A 92 -16.59 23.86 31.85
CA GLY A 92 -16.80 23.00 30.68
C GLY A 92 -17.84 23.52 29.69
N PHE A 93 -18.53 22.65 28.96
CA PHE A 93 -19.59 23.02 27.99
C PHE A 93 -20.91 23.40 28.68
N THR A 94 -21.60 24.40 28.13
CA THR A 94 -22.97 24.76 28.54
C THR A 94 -23.98 23.79 27.92
N PRO A 95 -25.21 23.68 28.47
CA PRO A 95 -26.26 22.87 27.86
C PRO A 95 -26.54 23.24 26.40
N ILE A 96 -26.59 24.54 26.07
CA ILE A 96 -26.86 25.02 24.70
C ILE A 96 -25.75 24.61 23.72
N GLU A 97 -24.49 24.67 24.14
CA GLU A 97 -23.37 24.24 23.30
C GLU A 97 -23.40 22.74 23.07
N ILE A 98 -23.78 21.94 24.08
CA ILE A 98 -23.91 20.49 23.93
C ILE A 98 -25.01 20.16 22.94
N ASP A 99 -26.19 20.78 23.06
CA ASP A 99 -27.28 20.60 22.11
C ASP A 99 -26.86 20.99 20.69
N THR A 100 -26.07 22.07 20.56
CA THR A 100 -25.49 22.50 19.29
C THR A 100 -24.52 21.45 18.71
N LEU A 101 -23.60 20.91 19.53
CA LEU A 101 -22.66 19.87 19.11
C LEU A 101 -23.39 18.56 18.73
N LEU A 102 -24.43 18.20 19.47
CA LEU A 102 -25.26 17.03 19.17
C LEU A 102 -26.05 17.22 17.87
N ALA A 103 -26.51 18.43 17.57
CA ALA A 103 -27.14 18.74 16.28
C ALA A 103 -26.17 18.58 15.08
N LEU A 104 -24.85 18.67 15.30
CA LEU A 104 -23.85 18.42 14.26
C LEU A 104 -23.63 16.92 13.96
N VAL A 105 -24.16 16.00 14.77
CA VAL A 105 -23.93 14.56 14.60
C VAL A 105 -24.39 14.07 13.23
N GLU A 106 -25.55 14.50 12.76
CA GLU A 106 -26.12 14.08 11.48
C GLU A 106 -25.28 14.56 10.28
N PRO A 107 -24.96 15.86 10.12
CA PRO A 107 -24.10 16.31 9.02
C PRO A 107 -22.68 15.71 9.11
N PHE A 108 -22.13 15.52 10.31
CA PHE A 108 -20.84 14.84 10.46
C PHE A 108 -20.91 13.37 10.06
N SER A 109 -22.02 12.68 10.32
CA SER A 109 -22.22 11.29 9.93
C SER A 109 -22.21 11.13 8.40
N LEU A 110 -22.82 12.07 7.66
CA LEU A 110 -22.78 12.10 6.20
C LEU A 110 -21.35 12.34 5.67
N LEU A 111 -20.63 13.31 6.23
CA LEU A 111 -19.24 13.58 5.84
C LEU A 111 -18.32 12.41 6.17
N PHE A 112 -18.52 11.77 7.33
CA PHE A 112 -17.82 10.56 7.71
C PHE A 112 -18.06 9.44 6.70
N GLU A 113 -19.30 9.22 6.28
CA GLU A 113 -19.63 8.20 5.28
C GLU A 113 -18.92 8.47 3.95
N ILE A 114 -18.96 9.71 3.43
CA ILE A 114 -18.26 10.07 2.18
C ILE A 114 -16.75 9.80 2.29
N LYS A 115 -16.11 10.26 3.38
CA LYS A 115 -14.66 10.07 3.56
C LYS A 115 -14.29 8.61 3.78
N ALA A 116 -15.09 7.86 4.53
CA ALA A 116 -14.88 6.44 4.76
C ALA A 116 -15.08 5.62 3.48
N LEU A 117 -15.98 6.04 2.58
CA LEU A 117 -16.15 5.45 1.26
C LEU A 117 -14.96 5.78 0.35
N ASP A 118 -14.50 7.03 0.33
CA ASP A 118 -13.33 7.46 -0.45
C ASP A 118 -12.04 6.76 -0.01
N ASP A 119 -11.77 6.71 1.30
CA ASP A 119 -10.63 5.98 1.87
C ASP A 119 -10.70 4.47 1.55
N MET A 120 -11.90 3.86 1.61
CA MET A 120 -12.08 2.46 1.25
C MET A 120 -11.87 2.23 -0.24
N LEU A 121 -12.45 3.09 -1.09
CA LEU A 121 -12.31 2.97 -2.53
C LEU A 121 -10.84 3.11 -2.93
N GLY A 122 -10.12 4.06 -2.34
CA GLY A 122 -8.68 4.19 -2.54
C GLY A 122 -7.88 2.98 -2.05
N ALA A 123 -8.22 2.41 -0.90
CA ALA A 123 -7.57 1.21 -0.39
C ALA A 123 -7.82 -0.01 -1.30
N VAL A 124 -9.07 -0.22 -1.73
CA VAL A 124 -9.43 -1.30 -2.65
C VAL A 124 -8.74 -1.11 -3.99
N LEU A 125 -8.86 0.05 -4.62
CA LEU A 125 -8.19 0.31 -5.90
C LEU A 125 -6.68 0.11 -5.79
N SER A 126 -6.05 0.63 -4.72
CA SER A 126 -4.60 0.48 -4.54
C SER A 126 -4.17 -0.98 -4.43
N ALA A 127 -4.97 -1.82 -3.78
CA ALA A 127 -4.68 -3.24 -3.64
C ALA A 127 -4.81 -4.02 -4.97
N TYR A 128 -5.64 -3.56 -5.90
CA TYR A 128 -5.90 -4.25 -7.17
C TYR A 128 -5.08 -3.71 -8.35
N VAL A 129 -4.81 -2.40 -8.39
CA VAL A 129 -4.13 -1.76 -9.55
C VAL A 129 -2.85 -1.04 -9.20
N GLY A 130 -2.44 -0.97 -7.93
CA GLY A 130 -1.30 -0.17 -7.48
C GLY A 130 -1.69 1.24 -7.00
N ARG A 131 -0.76 1.90 -6.31
CA ARG A 131 -1.01 3.17 -5.61
C ARG A 131 -1.18 4.34 -6.57
N ASP A 132 -0.32 4.48 -7.58
CA ASP A 132 -0.42 5.60 -8.52
C ASP A 132 -1.62 5.44 -9.48
N PRO A 133 -1.87 4.25 -10.07
CA PRO A 133 -3.09 3.98 -10.84
C PRO A 133 -4.37 4.27 -10.05
N ALA A 134 -4.46 3.81 -8.81
CA ALA A 134 -5.60 4.09 -7.94
C ALA A 134 -5.83 5.58 -7.73
N ARG A 135 -4.75 6.36 -7.49
CA ARG A 135 -4.84 7.82 -7.33
C ARG A 135 -5.34 8.48 -8.62
N GLN A 136 -4.86 8.06 -9.78
CA GLN A 136 -5.28 8.62 -11.07
C GLN A 136 -6.75 8.30 -11.38
N ILE A 137 -7.19 7.06 -11.11
CA ILE A 137 -8.59 6.61 -11.24
C ILE A 137 -9.51 7.46 -10.36
N LEU A 138 -9.17 7.62 -9.07
CA LEU A 138 -9.96 8.42 -8.14
C LEU A 138 -10.04 9.90 -8.53
N ALA A 139 -8.98 10.45 -9.13
CA ALA A 139 -8.96 11.82 -9.63
C ALA A 139 -9.81 12.03 -10.91
N GLY A 140 -10.44 10.97 -11.44
CA GLY A 140 -11.23 11.03 -12.68
C GLY A 140 -10.37 11.14 -13.94
N THR A 141 -9.06 10.89 -13.82
CA THR A 141 -8.06 11.04 -14.90
C THR A 141 -7.95 9.79 -15.76
N VAL A 142 -9.06 9.10 -15.99
CA VAL A 142 -9.07 7.77 -16.61
C VAL A 142 -10.06 7.74 -17.75
N ARG A 143 -9.57 8.11 -18.92
CA ARG A 143 -10.19 7.77 -20.19
C ARG A 143 -9.40 6.64 -20.83
N ARG A 144 -10.13 5.76 -21.52
CA ARG A 144 -9.53 4.70 -22.33
C ARG A 144 -8.56 5.35 -23.34
N GLY A 145 -7.34 4.83 -23.41
CA GLY A 145 -6.29 5.39 -24.28
C GLY A 145 -5.46 6.50 -23.64
N ASP A 146 -5.75 6.88 -22.39
CA ASP A 146 -4.84 7.72 -21.59
C ASP A 146 -3.63 6.86 -21.22
N VAL A 147 -2.64 6.89 -22.10
CA VAL A 147 -1.36 6.22 -21.98
C VAL A 147 -0.27 7.28 -22.00
N ARG A 148 0.61 7.24 -21.02
CA ARG A 148 1.77 8.13 -20.91
C ARG A 148 3.03 7.34 -21.27
N LEU A 149 3.89 7.93 -22.10
CA LEU A 149 5.25 7.43 -22.24
C LEU A 149 6.02 7.78 -20.97
N MET A 150 6.66 6.78 -20.38
CA MET A 150 7.39 6.88 -19.13
C MET A 150 8.70 6.13 -19.29
N ARG A 151 9.79 6.76 -18.86
CA ARG A 151 11.05 6.03 -18.69
C ARG A 151 11.04 5.34 -17.33
N ALA A 152 11.36 4.05 -17.31
CA ALA A 152 11.32 3.27 -16.08
C ALA A 152 12.49 2.26 -16.01
N ALA A 153 13.03 2.11 -14.80
CA ALA A 153 13.72 0.88 -14.43
C ALA A 153 12.67 -0.17 -14.05
N MET A 154 12.80 -1.38 -14.57
CA MET A 154 11.79 -2.42 -14.48
C MET A 154 12.39 -3.69 -13.90
N MET A 155 11.60 -4.36 -13.09
CA MET A 155 11.90 -5.66 -12.48
C MET A 155 10.80 -6.64 -12.84
N LEU A 156 11.17 -7.78 -13.42
CA LEU A 156 10.27 -8.89 -13.67
C LEU A 156 10.77 -10.11 -12.90
N THR A 157 9.89 -10.76 -12.15
CA THR A 157 10.21 -11.98 -11.42
C THR A 157 9.45 -13.17 -11.97
N ASP A 158 10.01 -14.37 -11.80
CA ASP A 158 9.38 -15.66 -12.15
C ASP A 158 9.77 -16.72 -11.11
N LEU A 159 8.82 -17.52 -10.63
CA LEU A 159 9.11 -18.55 -9.63
C LEU A 159 9.61 -19.82 -10.31
N ARG A 160 10.80 -20.27 -9.91
CA ARG A 160 11.34 -21.52 -10.43
C ARG A 160 10.57 -22.72 -9.89
N GLY A 161 10.32 -23.68 -10.76
CA GLY A 161 9.66 -24.93 -10.40
C GLY A 161 8.18 -24.79 -10.05
N PHE A 162 7.54 -23.64 -10.34
CA PHE A 162 6.12 -23.44 -10.05
C PHE A 162 5.22 -24.49 -10.70
N GLY A 163 5.51 -24.90 -11.93
CA GLY A 163 4.74 -25.97 -12.60
C GLY A 163 4.75 -27.29 -11.83
N GLU A 164 5.91 -27.72 -11.31
CA GLU A 164 6.00 -28.92 -10.49
C GLU A 164 5.29 -28.74 -9.14
N LEU A 165 5.38 -27.54 -8.55
CA LEU A 165 4.68 -27.19 -7.31
C LEU A 165 3.16 -27.28 -7.52
N SER A 166 2.65 -26.74 -8.62
CA SER A 166 1.22 -26.74 -8.95
C SER A 166 0.68 -28.14 -9.27
N ASP A 167 1.50 -29.00 -9.87
CA ASP A 167 1.12 -30.37 -10.21
C ASP A 167 1.06 -31.30 -8.98
N ARG A 168 1.88 -31.01 -7.95
CA ARG A 168 2.03 -31.86 -6.77
C ARG A 168 1.23 -31.42 -5.55
N GLN A 169 0.89 -30.14 -5.45
CA GLN A 169 0.26 -29.55 -4.27
C GLN A 169 -1.22 -29.24 -4.51
N SER A 170 -1.98 -29.12 -3.42
CA SER A 170 -3.35 -28.62 -3.51
C SER A 170 -3.37 -27.13 -3.90
N PRO A 171 -4.41 -26.63 -4.59
CA PRO A 171 -4.53 -25.23 -4.95
C PRO A 171 -4.35 -24.26 -3.77
N ASP A 172 -4.90 -24.57 -2.60
CA ASP A 172 -4.77 -23.74 -1.39
C ASP A 172 -3.32 -23.62 -0.91
N ARG A 173 -2.54 -24.71 -1.03
CA ARG A 173 -1.10 -24.71 -0.68
C ARG A 173 -0.29 -23.89 -1.68
N VAL A 174 -0.62 -23.98 -2.97
CA VAL A 174 0.01 -23.17 -4.03
C VAL A 174 -0.25 -21.69 -3.79
N VAL A 175 -1.50 -21.30 -3.51
CA VAL A 175 -1.87 -19.91 -3.22
C VAL A 175 -1.17 -19.40 -1.96
N ALA A 176 -1.12 -20.20 -0.89
CA ALA A 176 -0.40 -19.82 0.33
C ALA A 176 1.10 -19.64 0.08
N ALA A 177 1.70 -20.47 -0.76
CA ALA A 177 3.10 -20.36 -1.14
C ALA A 177 3.38 -19.07 -1.94
N LEU A 178 2.55 -18.76 -2.94
CA LEU A 178 2.63 -17.53 -3.71
C LEU A 178 2.49 -16.28 -2.83
N ASN A 179 1.50 -16.26 -1.94
CA ASN A 179 1.29 -15.12 -1.03
C ASN A 179 2.52 -14.87 -0.16
N ARG A 180 3.13 -15.91 0.41
CA ARG A 180 4.36 -15.76 1.23
C ARG A 180 5.55 -15.28 0.42
N MET A 181 5.69 -15.75 -0.82
CA MET A 181 6.72 -15.26 -1.73
C MET A 181 6.51 -13.78 -2.02
N PHE A 182 5.29 -13.35 -2.34
CA PHE A 182 4.97 -11.95 -2.56
C PHE A 182 5.14 -11.09 -1.29
N ASP A 183 4.81 -11.61 -0.12
CA ASP A 183 5.06 -10.95 1.18
C ASP A 183 6.56 -10.70 1.43
N ALA A 184 7.45 -11.43 0.74
CA ALA A 184 8.90 -11.22 0.77
C ALA A 184 9.37 -10.16 -0.25
N ILE A 185 8.85 -10.24 -1.47
CA ILE A 185 9.32 -9.46 -2.62
C ILE A 185 8.73 -8.04 -2.59
N VAL A 186 7.42 -7.91 -2.36
CA VAL A 186 6.69 -6.64 -2.47
C VAL A 186 7.23 -5.59 -1.49
N PRO A 187 7.47 -5.89 -0.20
CA PRO A 187 8.03 -4.89 0.71
C PRO A 187 9.42 -4.39 0.31
N ALA A 188 10.27 -5.23 -0.30
CA ALA A 188 11.59 -4.83 -0.79
C ALA A 188 11.49 -3.83 -1.94
N ILE A 189 10.53 -4.03 -2.85
CA ILE A 189 10.22 -3.09 -3.94
C ILE A 189 9.69 -1.77 -3.40
N GLU A 190 8.70 -1.83 -2.50
CA GLU A 190 8.06 -0.65 -1.95
C GLU A 190 9.00 0.20 -1.09
N ALA A 191 9.94 -0.44 -0.36
CA ALA A 191 10.94 0.24 0.46
C ALA A 191 11.89 1.11 -0.36
N GLU A 192 12.14 0.72 -1.61
CA GLU A 192 12.98 1.46 -2.57
C GLU A 192 12.17 2.40 -3.47
N GLY A 193 10.87 2.58 -3.18
CA GLY A 193 9.98 3.48 -3.91
C GLY A 193 9.47 2.92 -5.24
N GLY A 194 9.67 1.62 -5.49
CA GLY A 194 9.09 0.92 -6.63
C GLY A 194 7.59 0.64 -6.45
N GLU A 195 6.93 0.37 -7.56
CA GLU A 195 5.52 0.00 -7.61
C GLU A 195 5.33 -1.35 -8.31
N VAL A 196 4.59 -2.26 -7.68
CA VAL A 196 4.15 -3.51 -8.31
C VAL A 196 3.00 -3.16 -9.25
N LEU A 197 3.24 -3.30 -10.54
CA LEU A 197 2.26 -2.98 -11.57
C LEU A 197 1.23 -4.10 -11.72
N LYS A 198 1.69 -5.36 -11.75
CA LYS A 198 0.81 -6.52 -11.80
C LYS A 198 1.52 -7.81 -11.44
N TYR A 199 0.73 -8.75 -10.95
CA TYR A 199 1.11 -10.16 -10.85
C TYR A 199 0.93 -10.81 -12.23
N ILE A 200 1.90 -11.60 -12.66
CA ILE A 200 1.92 -12.28 -13.96
C ILE A 200 2.19 -13.76 -13.70
N GLY A 201 1.13 -14.56 -13.61
CA GLY A 201 1.26 -15.96 -13.23
C GLY A 201 1.79 -16.09 -11.80
N ASP A 202 2.96 -16.71 -11.68
CA ASP A 202 3.76 -16.94 -10.47
C ASP A 202 4.84 -15.87 -10.25
N GLY A 203 4.85 -14.84 -11.08
CA GLY A 203 5.75 -13.71 -11.02
C GLY A 203 5.06 -12.37 -10.77
N LEU A 204 5.85 -11.29 -10.74
CA LEU A 204 5.34 -9.93 -10.76
C LEU A 204 6.18 -9.01 -11.65
N LEU A 205 5.55 -7.96 -12.15
CA LEU A 205 6.21 -6.85 -12.83
C LEU A 205 6.17 -5.63 -11.91
N ALA A 206 7.33 -5.06 -11.64
CA ALA A 206 7.49 -3.82 -10.90
C ALA A 206 8.22 -2.76 -11.71
N VAL A 207 7.91 -1.50 -11.43
CA VAL A 207 8.45 -0.34 -12.11
C VAL A 207 8.97 0.69 -11.10
N PHE A 208 10.04 1.37 -11.48
CA PHE A 208 10.68 2.45 -10.74
C PHE A 208 10.78 3.65 -11.69
N ASP A 209 10.14 4.77 -11.32
CA ASP A 209 10.09 5.98 -12.14
C ASP A 209 11.50 6.54 -12.40
N ALA A 210 11.87 6.56 -13.68
CA ALA A 210 13.16 7.02 -14.16
C ALA A 210 13.09 8.36 -14.93
N ASP A 211 11.91 9.02 -15.00
CA ASP A 211 11.75 10.30 -15.71
C ASP A 211 12.54 11.42 -15.03
N ARG A 212 12.73 11.35 -13.70
CA ARG A 212 13.46 12.36 -12.91
C ARG A 212 14.95 12.06 -12.78
N ASP A 213 15.28 10.82 -12.42
CA ASP A 213 16.66 10.36 -12.20
C ASP A 213 16.75 8.86 -12.48
N GLU A 214 17.12 8.53 -13.72
CA GLU A 214 17.28 7.16 -14.18
C GLU A 214 18.37 6.40 -13.42
N ALA A 215 19.45 7.06 -13.00
CA ALA A 215 20.51 6.40 -12.26
C ALA A 215 20.02 6.02 -10.85
N ALA A 216 19.24 6.88 -10.20
CA ALA A 216 18.61 6.57 -8.92
C ALA A 216 17.59 5.43 -9.06
N ALA A 217 16.75 5.45 -10.09
CA ALA A 217 15.75 4.41 -10.35
C ALA A 217 16.40 3.03 -10.57
N ARG A 218 17.47 2.96 -11.38
CA ARG A 218 18.20 1.69 -11.60
C ARG A 218 18.88 1.18 -10.33
N ARG A 219 19.48 2.07 -9.51
CA ARG A 219 20.02 1.69 -8.20
C ARG A 219 18.95 1.18 -7.23
N ALA A 220 17.78 1.83 -7.19
CA ALA A 220 16.66 1.43 -6.37
C ALA A 220 16.14 0.04 -6.78
N ALA A 221 15.97 -0.20 -8.07
CA ALA A 221 15.56 -1.49 -8.61
C ALA A 221 16.58 -2.61 -8.29
N LEU A 222 17.88 -2.33 -8.40
CA LEU A 222 18.92 -3.30 -8.03
C LEU A 222 18.88 -3.64 -6.53
N ARG A 223 18.82 -2.63 -5.65
CA ARG A 223 18.71 -2.86 -4.19
C ARG A 223 17.44 -3.62 -3.82
N ALA A 224 16.31 -3.32 -4.46
CA ALA A 224 15.05 -4.03 -4.26
C ALA A 224 15.18 -5.50 -4.66
N ALA A 225 15.81 -5.79 -5.81
CA ALA A 225 16.06 -7.16 -6.26
C ALA A 225 16.96 -7.93 -5.29
N GLU A 226 18.07 -7.33 -4.86
CA GLU A 226 19.00 -7.93 -3.89
C GLU A 226 18.31 -8.20 -2.53
N ALA A 227 17.54 -7.24 -2.03
CA ALA A 227 16.79 -7.39 -0.78
C ALA A 227 15.69 -8.45 -0.89
N ALA A 228 14.97 -8.52 -2.03
CA ALA A 228 13.97 -9.55 -2.28
C ALA A 228 14.59 -10.96 -2.30
N LEU A 229 15.72 -11.13 -3.02
CA LEU A 229 16.44 -12.40 -3.06
C LEU A 229 16.98 -12.81 -1.69
N ALA A 230 17.51 -11.86 -0.91
CA ALA A 230 17.96 -12.11 0.45
C ALA A 230 16.79 -12.53 1.37
N ALA A 231 15.64 -11.87 1.26
CA ALA A 231 14.44 -12.24 2.02
C ALA A 231 13.96 -13.66 1.67
N LEU A 232 13.87 -13.98 0.37
CA LEU A 232 13.48 -15.30 -0.12
C LEU A 232 14.43 -16.41 0.34
N ALA A 233 15.74 -16.15 0.38
CA ALA A 233 16.74 -17.11 0.85
C ALA A 233 16.53 -17.51 2.34
N THR A 234 15.93 -16.61 3.14
CA THR A 234 15.61 -16.88 4.55
C THR A 234 14.23 -17.51 4.75
N LEU A 235 13.36 -17.47 3.74
CA LEU A 235 12.03 -18.06 3.78
C LEU A 235 12.12 -19.57 3.56
N ARG A 236 12.00 -20.31 4.67
CA ARG A 236 11.83 -21.76 4.66
C ARG A 236 10.40 -22.11 5.06
N ASP A 237 9.77 -23.02 4.31
CA ASP A 237 8.47 -23.58 4.68
C ASP A 237 8.61 -25.06 5.04
N GLY A 238 8.94 -25.35 6.30
CA GLY A 238 9.07 -26.72 6.80
C GLY A 238 10.00 -27.60 5.94
N ASP A 239 9.46 -28.69 5.39
CA ASP A 239 10.17 -29.65 4.51
C ASP A 239 10.31 -29.20 3.05
N THR A 240 9.83 -28.00 2.68
CA THR A 240 10.00 -27.49 1.31
C THR A 240 11.27 -26.65 1.17
N ALA A 241 11.95 -26.82 0.04
CA ALA A 241 13.14 -26.05 -0.32
C ALA A 241 12.85 -24.54 -0.35
N ALA A 242 13.88 -23.73 -0.18
CA ALA A 242 13.76 -22.28 -0.29
C ALA A 242 13.14 -21.89 -1.64
N PHE A 243 12.35 -20.82 -1.66
CA PHE A 243 11.83 -20.28 -2.92
C PHE A 243 12.99 -19.80 -3.79
N GLU A 244 13.09 -20.33 -5.00
CA GLU A 244 14.01 -19.83 -6.00
C GLU A 244 13.26 -19.00 -7.02
N VAL A 245 13.68 -17.75 -7.20
CA VAL A 245 13.06 -16.81 -8.12
C VAL A 245 14.12 -16.30 -9.10
N GLY A 246 13.76 -16.26 -10.38
CA GLY A 246 14.53 -15.53 -11.39
C GLY A 246 14.11 -14.06 -11.38
N VAL A 247 15.07 -13.15 -11.33
CA VAL A 247 14.83 -11.70 -11.37
C VAL A 247 15.51 -11.10 -12.59
N ALA A 248 14.73 -10.49 -13.49
CA ALA A 248 15.26 -9.71 -14.59
C ALA A 248 15.15 -8.22 -14.33
N LEU A 249 16.20 -7.49 -14.70
CA LEU A 249 16.28 -6.04 -14.62
C LEU A 249 16.56 -5.43 -16.00
N HIS A 250 15.80 -4.39 -16.33
CA HIS A 250 15.97 -3.64 -17.57
C HIS A 250 15.52 -2.18 -17.37
N VAL A 251 16.10 -1.25 -18.13
CA VAL A 251 15.69 0.16 -18.15
C VAL A 251 15.30 0.53 -19.57
N GLY A 252 14.18 1.24 -19.71
CA GLY A 252 13.68 1.61 -21.03
C GLY A 252 12.44 2.48 -20.97
N GLU A 253 11.84 2.70 -22.13
CA GLU A 253 10.60 3.45 -22.28
C GLU A 253 9.40 2.49 -22.36
N ILE A 254 8.37 2.81 -21.59
CA ILE A 254 7.11 2.07 -21.57
C ILE A 254 5.94 3.02 -21.79
N ALA A 255 4.93 2.53 -22.49
CA ALA A 255 3.63 3.17 -22.57
C ALA A 255 2.79 2.64 -21.41
N TYR A 256 2.60 3.47 -20.39
CA TYR A 256 1.98 3.14 -19.10
C TYR A 256 0.62 3.83 -18.99
N GLY A 257 -0.44 3.07 -18.71
CA GLY A 257 -1.77 3.64 -18.51
C GLY A 257 -2.91 2.68 -18.77
N ASN A 258 -4.05 3.26 -19.13
CA ASN A 258 -5.34 2.58 -19.24
C ASN A 258 -5.53 1.96 -20.63
N ILE A 259 -5.27 0.65 -20.73
CA ILE A 259 -5.28 -0.10 -21.99
C ILE A 259 -6.35 -1.19 -21.94
N GLY A 260 -7.22 -1.25 -22.95
CA GLY A 260 -8.29 -2.25 -23.01
C GLY A 260 -9.34 -2.01 -24.09
N GLY A 261 -10.43 -2.76 -24.00
CA GLY A 261 -11.50 -2.81 -25.00
C GLY A 261 -12.89 -2.88 -24.37
N GLY A 262 -13.85 -2.14 -24.93
CA GLY A 262 -15.20 -2.01 -24.37
C GLY A 262 -15.18 -1.33 -23.00
N ASP A 263 -15.95 -1.88 -22.05
CA ASP A 263 -16.03 -1.41 -20.66
C ASP A 263 -14.97 -2.04 -19.75
N ARG A 264 -13.98 -2.76 -20.32
CA ARG A 264 -12.89 -3.39 -19.59
C ARG A 264 -11.57 -2.73 -19.95
N VAL A 265 -10.97 -2.08 -18.95
CA VAL A 265 -9.69 -1.41 -19.05
C VAL A 265 -8.77 -2.00 -17.99
N ASP A 266 -7.55 -2.33 -18.40
CA ASP A 266 -6.49 -2.76 -17.49
C ASP A 266 -5.47 -1.63 -17.38
N PHE A 267 -5.05 -1.32 -16.17
CA PHE A 267 -3.98 -0.36 -15.96
C PHE A 267 -2.66 -1.13 -16.12
N THR A 268 -1.97 -0.93 -17.23
CA THR A 268 -0.80 -1.74 -17.58
C THR A 268 0.23 -0.93 -18.35
N ALA A 269 1.43 -1.50 -18.42
CA ALA A 269 2.48 -1.03 -19.30
C ALA A 269 2.59 -1.95 -20.53
N ILE A 270 2.89 -1.36 -21.67
CA ILE A 270 3.26 -2.05 -22.91
C ILE A 270 4.47 -1.35 -23.53
N GLY A 271 5.24 -2.07 -24.33
CA GLY A 271 6.36 -1.45 -25.04
C GLY A 271 7.37 -2.45 -25.53
N ARG A 272 8.31 -1.95 -26.33
CA ARG A 272 9.46 -2.73 -26.81
C ARG A 272 10.31 -3.21 -25.64
N ASP A 273 10.58 -2.34 -24.67
CA ASP A 273 11.49 -2.63 -23.56
C ASP A 273 10.89 -3.62 -22.55
N LEU A 274 9.56 -3.65 -22.39
CA LEU A 274 8.90 -4.73 -21.65
C LEU A 274 9.04 -6.09 -22.34
N ASN A 275 8.99 -6.10 -23.67
CA ASN A 275 9.24 -7.32 -24.40
C ASN A 275 10.69 -7.78 -24.18
N VAL A 276 11.68 -6.89 -24.21
CA VAL A 276 13.08 -7.19 -23.88
C VAL A 276 13.18 -7.79 -22.47
N LEU A 277 12.60 -7.13 -21.46
CA LEU A 277 12.60 -7.60 -20.07
C LEU A 277 12.05 -9.04 -19.95
N ALA A 278 10.93 -9.34 -20.62
CA ALA A 278 10.35 -10.69 -20.64
C ALA A 278 11.18 -11.75 -21.42
N ARG A 279 12.21 -11.34 -22.19
CA ARG A 279 13.19 -12.29 -22.74
C ARG A 279 14.35 -12.47 -21.76
N VAL A 280 14.78 -11.40 -21.10
CA VAL A 280 15.83 -11.41 -20.07
C VAL A 280 15.44 -12.29 -18.89
N GLU A 281 14.19 -12.23 -18.43
CA GLU A 281 13.69 -13.10 -17.36
C GLU A 281 13.89 -14.58 -17.70
N ARG A 282 13.50 -15.01 -18.91
CA ARG A 282 13.72 -16.40 -19.34
C ARG A 282 15.19 -16.82 -19.40
N LEU A 283 16.12 -15.86 -19.51
CA LEU A 283 17.55 -16.15 -19.43
C LEU A 283 17.96 -16.54 -18.01
N CYS A 284 17.27 -16.07 -16.96
CA CYS A 284 17.56 -16.45 -15.57
C CYS A 284 17.48 -17.97 -15.40
N LYS A 285 16.47 -18.61 -16.03
CA LYS A 285 16.34 -20.06 -16.08
C LYS A 285 17.40 -20.73 -16.98
N THR A 286 17.74 -20.10 -18.09
CA THR A 286 18.68 -20.65 -19.09
C THR A 286 20.11 -20.72 -18.53
N TYR A 287 20.53 -19.70 -17.79
CA TYR A 287 21.87 -19.57 -17.19
C TYR A 287 21.92 -20.01 -15.72
N ASP A 288 20.80 -20.50 -15.20
CA ASP A 288 20.66 -20.92 -13.80
C ASP A 288 21.15 -19.87 -12.78
N THR A 289 20.86 -18.59 -13.04
CA THR A 289 21.22 -17.48 -12.15
C THR A 289 19.97 -16.80 -11.57
N PRO A 290 19.99 -16.35 -10.30
CA PRO A 290 18.83 -15.70 -9.67
C PRO A 290 18.58 -14.28 -10.18
N LEU A 291 19.57 -13.61 -10.78
CA LEU A 291 19.43 -12.24 -11.26
C LEU A 291 20.16 -12.04 -12.58
N ILE A 292 19.47 -11.47 -13.58
CA ILE A 292 20.07 -10.98 -14.82
C ILE A 292 19.64 -9.53 -15.04
N ALA A 293 20.60 -8.69 -15.41
CA ALA A 293 20.35 -7.32 -15.83
C ALA A 293 20.88 -7.10 -17.25
N THR A 294 20.20 -6.26 -18.03
CA THR A 294 20.73 -5.83 -19.34
C THR A 294 21.91 -4.88 -19.17
N ASP A 295 22.80 -4.83 -20.17
CA ASP A 295 23.93 -3.89 -20.19
C ASP A 295 23.51 -2.43 -19.96
N THR A 296 22.45 -1.98 -20.66
CA THR A 296 21.89 -0.63 -20.49
C THR A 296 21.40 -0.33 -19.06
N PHE A 297 21.04 -1.36 -18.29
CA PHE A 297 20.61 -1.19 -16.90
C PHE A 297 21.80 -1.00 -15.98
N ILE A 298 22.89 -1.75 -16.19
CA ILE A 298 24.07 -1.71 -15.32
C ILE A 298 25.05 -0.59 -15.67
N ASP A 299 24.95 -0.01 -16.87
CA ASP A 299 25.86 1.05 -17.33
C ASP A 299 25.97 2.21 -16.33
N GLY A 300 27.19 2.48 -15.88
CA GLY A 300 27.53 3.50 -14.90
C GLY A 300 27.11 3.20 -13.44
N LEU A 301 26.65 1.98 -13.14
CA LEU A 301 26.36 1.54 -11.77
C LEU A 301 27.55 0.79 -11.16
N ALA A 302 27.82 1.05 -9.89
CA ALA A 302 28.68 0.16 -9.11
C ALA A 302 27.89 -1.12 -8.80
N HIS A 303 28.36 -2.27 -9.29
CA HIS A 303 27.71 -3.57 -9.11
C HIS A 303 28.74 -4.70 -8.98
N ALA A 304 28.31 -5.83 -8.41
CA ALA A 304 29.10 -7.05 -8.32
C ALA A 304 28.71 -8.10 -9.39
N LEU A 305 27.88 -7.72 -10.37
CA LEU A 305 27.39 -8.62 -11.42
C LEU A 305 28.50 -9.05 -12.39
N GLU A 306 28.46 -10.31 -12.80
CA GLU A 306 29.39 -10.89 -13.78
C GLU A 306 28.80 -10.84 -15.21
N PRO A 307 29.60 -10.50 -16.23
CA PRO A 307 29.13 -10.48 -17.61
C PRO A 307 28.77 -11.89 -18.13
N LEU A 308 27.57 -12.06 -18.69
CA LEU A 308 27.16 -13.28 -19.40
C LEU A 308 27.60 -13.31 -20.88
N GLY A 309 28.22 -12.23 -21.36
CA GLY A 309 28.57 -12.04 -22.77
C GLY A 309 27.39 -11.52 -23.61
N ILE A 310 27.54 -11.61 -24.94
CA ILE A 310 26.51 -11.18 -25.89
C ILE A 310 25.50 -12.31 -26.08
N VAL A 311 24.23 -12.03 -25.75
CA VAL A 311 23.14 -13.00 -25.83
C VAL A 311 22.07 -12.50 -26.80
N ALA A 312 21.79 -13.27 -27.86
CA ALA A 312 20.75 -12.91 -28.81
C ALA A 312 19.35 -13.12 -28.22
N LEU A 313 18.54 -12.06 -28.21
CA LEU A 313 17.15 -12.13 -27.76
C LEU A 313 16.22 -12.45 -28.93
N ARG A 314 15.47 -13.56 -28.83
CA ARG A 314 14.53 -13.97 -29.89
C ARG A 314 13.53 -12.85 -30.23
N GLY A 315 13.48 -12.47 -31.52
CA GLY A 315 12.58 -11.44 -32.04
C GLY A 315 13.13 -10.02 -31.98
N PHE A 316 14.39 -9.84 -31.58
CA PHE A 316 15.11 -8.58 -31.64
C PHE A 316 16.33 -8.70 -32.56
N ALA A 317 16.58 -7.69 -33.37
CA ALA A 317 17.85 -7.56 -34.09
C ALA A 317 18.94 -7.12 -33.10
N GLU A 318 20.17 -7.62 -33.29
CA GLU A 318 21.33 -7.32 -32.44
C GLU A 318 21.49 -5.82 -32.18
N ARG A 319 21.44 -5.41 -30.91
CA ARG A 319 22.11 -4.24 -30.35
C ARG A 319 22.45 -4.51 -28.90
#